data_AF-A0A8J4YEW5-F1
#
_entry.id   AF-A0A8J4YEW5-F1
#
_cell.length_a   1.000
_cell.length_b   1.000
_cell.length_c   1.000
_cell.angle_alpha   90.00
_cell.angle_beta   90.00
_cell.angle_gamma   90.00
#
_symmetry.space_group_name_H-M   'P 1'
#
loop_
_entity.id
_entity.type
_entity.pdbx_description
1 polymer ?
#
loop_
_entity_poly.entity_id
_entity_poly.type
_entity_poly.pdbx_seq_one_letter_code
_entity_poly.pdbx_strand_id
1 'polypeptide(L)'
;MWPIHGASTASSSPPSQTKETTQRSHVVYTITCKRGNCEVLPSSYFGMTTTKLSRRLPCHLTSGAPKSHLLEKHGIIITRKFLEENTELVDICADVRRLPILEALYIKDINPKLNVQAYDLQALPSMKRTAKRGPTRRDTKQGRAEVINQSASPTHMRGRKFALSSASRCT
;
A
#
# COMPACT_ATOMS: atom_id res chain seq x y z
N MET A 1 50.23 31.29 -19.59
CA MET A 1 49.84 30.10 -18.80
C MET A 1 48.79 30.54 -17.79
N TRP A 2 47.56 30.05 -17.90
CA TRP A 2 46.45 30.39 -17.00
C TRP A 2 46.13 29.14 -16.17
N PRO A 3 45.92 29.23 -14.84
CA PRO A 3 45.55 28.08 -14.05
C PRO A 3 44.04 27.79 -14.16
N ILE A 4 43.72 26.53 -14.43
CA ILE A 4 42.37 25.98 -14.42
C ILE A 4 42.00 25.70 -12.96
N HIS A 5 41.10 26.50 -12.39
CA HIS A 5 40.46 26.16 -11.13
C HIS A 5 39.29 25.20 -11.39
N GLY A 6 39.49 23.92 -11.11
CA GLY A 6 38.43 22.93 -11.01
C GLY A 6 37.65 23.13 -9.71
N ALA A 7 36.46 23.70 -9.79
CA ALA A 7 35.52 23.77 -8.69
C ALA A 7 34.73 22.46 -8.61
N SER A 8 35.14 21.56 -7.72
CA SER A 8 34.30 20.43 -7.28
C SER A 8 33.19 20.96 -6.38
N THR A 9 31.97 21.09 -6.91
CA THR A 9 30.78 21.36 -6.10
C THR A 9 30.35 20.09 -5.38
N ALA A 10 30.79 19.93 -4.13
CA ALA A 10 30.20 18.98 -3.21
C ALA A 10 28.75 19.41 -2.92
N SER A 11 27.78 18.62 -3.34
CA SER A 11 26.35 18.76 -3.02
C SER A 11 26.13 18.48 -1.53
N SER A 12 26.29 19.50 -0.69
CA SER A 12 25.97 19.46 0.74
C SER A 12 24.49 19.74 0.96
N SER A 13 23.67 18.69 1.03
CA SER A 13 22.30 18.82 1.56
C SER A 13 22.37 19.24 3.04
N PRO A 14 21.66 20.29 3.48
CA PRO A 14 21.77 20.79 4.85
C PRO A 14 21.16 19.80 5.88
N PRO A 15 21.87 19.44 6.96
CA PRO A 15 21.46 18.38 7.91
C PRO A 15 20.34 18.77 8.89
N SER A 16 19.65 19.90 8.71
CA SER A 16 18.72 20.44 9.72
C SER A 16 17.22 20.31 9.39
N GLN A 17 16.82 20.09 8.13
CA GLN A 17 15.40 20.17 7.75
C GLN A 17 14.59 18.92 8.15
N THR A 18 15.21 17.73 8.14
CA THR A 18 14.54 16.45 8.44
C THR A 18 13.94 16.38 9.84
N LYS A 19 14.61 16.99 10.83
CA LYS A 19 14.11 17.05 12.21
C LYS A 19 12.88 17.93 12.34
N GLU A 20 12.83 19.05 11.62
CA GLU A 20 11.67 19.94 11.67
C GLU A 20 10.45 19.29 11.00
N THR A 21 10.66 18.70 9.82
CA THR A 21 9.64 17.99 9.03
C THR A 21 8.96 16.89 9.85
N THR A 22 9.72 16.08 10.57
CA THR A 22 9.19 14.95 11.36
C THR A 22 8.46 15.34 12.65
N GLN A 23 8.63 16.58 13.13
CA GLN A 23 7.94 17.06 14.34
C GLN A 23 6.59 17.72 14.07
N ARG A 24 6.25 17.99 12.81
CA ARG A 24 4.96 18.56 12.41
C ARG A 24 3.82 17.55 12.59
N SER A 25 2.62 18.07 12.86
CA SER A 25 1.36 17.35 12.95
C SER A 25 0.36 17.96 11.97
N HIS A 26 -0.75 17.26 11.70
CA HIS A 26 -1.78 17.71 10.75
C HIS A 26 -1.23 17.94 9.35
N VAL A 27 -0.58 16.90 8.83
CA VAL A 27 0.18 16.97 7.58
C VAL A 27 -0.22 15.88 6.61
N VAL A 28 -0.10 16.20 5.33
CA VAL A 28 -0.02 15.23 4.24
C VAL A 28 1.45 15.08 3.89
N TYR A 29 1.90 13.84 3.78
CA TYR A 29 3.29 13.51 3.51
C TYR A 29 3.39 12.45 2.40
N THR A 30 4.57 12.37 1.79
CA THR A 30 4.89 11.37 0.78
C THR A 30 6.12 10.58 1.20
N ILE A 31 6.16 9.29 0.88
CA ILE A 31 7.33 8.42 1.01
C ILE A 31 7.72 7.95 -0.39
N THR A 32 8.90 8.35 -0.88
CA THR A 32 9.36 8.01 -2.22
C THR A 32 10.32 6.82 -2.20
N CYS A 33 10.17 5.85 -3.10
CA CYS A 33 11.16 4.80 -3.30
C CYS A 33 12.16 5.19 -4.40
N LYS A 34 13.39 5.55 -4.02
CA LYS A 34 14.48 5.93 -4.94
C LYS A 34 15.40 4.78 -5.34
N ARG A 35 14.93 3.52 -5.31
CA ARG A 35 15.79 2.33 -5.52
C ARG A 35 15.54 1.69 -6.88
N GLY A 36 16.63 1.46 -7.64
CA GLY A 36 16.58 0.78 -8.93
C GLY A 36 15.57 1.41 -9.89
N ASN A 37 14.72 0.59 -10.51
CA ASN A 37 13.73 1.07 -11.49
C ASN A 37 12.58 1.89 -10.87
N CYS A 38 12.50 2.03 -9.54
CA CYS A 38 11.47 2.83 -8.90
C CYS A 38 11.70 4.34 -9.04
N GLU A 39 12.90 4.79 -9.40
CA GLU A 39 13.20 6.22 -9.59
C GLU A 39 12.48 6.82 -10.82
N VAL A 40 12.28 6.02 -11.87
CA VAL A 40 11.64 6.45 -13.13
C VAL A 40 10.11 6.27 -13.08
N LEU A 41 9.61 5.50 -12.12
CA LEU A 41 8.18 5.23 -11.95
C LEU A 41 7.62 6.04 -10.78
N PRO A 42 6.31 6.35 -10.75
CA PRO A 42 5.67 7.02 -9.60
C PRO A 42 5.51 6.05 -8.41
N SER A 43 6.64 5.58 -7.88
CA SER A 43 6.77 4.66 -6.75
C SER A 43 6.79 5.45 -5.43
N SER A 44 5.76 6.26 -5.24
CA SER A 44 5.54 7.06 -4.04
C SER A 44 4.34 6.55 -3.27
N TYR A 45 4.34 6.75 -1.96
CA TYR A 45 3.21 6.51 -1.08
C TYR A 45 2.76 7.83 -0.45
N PHE A 46 1.49 8.18 -0.59
CA PHE A 46 0.90 9.35 0.07
C PHE A 46 0.15 8.92 1.33
N GLY A 47 0.34 9.68 2.40
CA GLY A 47 -0.31 9.45 3.68
C GLY A 47 -0.67 10.76 4.36
N MET A 48 -1.70 10.74 5.20
CA MET A 48 -1.98 11.82 6.15
C MET A 48 -1.74 11.39 7.60
N THR A 49 -1.52 12.38 8.45
CA THR A 49 -1.50 12.19 9.91
C THR A 49 -2.00 13.42 10.64
N THR A 50 -2.83 13.22 11.65
CA THR A 50 -3.24 14.27 12.60
C THR A 50 -2.25 14.38 13.76
N THR A 51 -1.57 13.30 14.10
CA THR A 51 -0.49 13.27 15.09
C THR A 51 0.86 13.62 14.47
N LYS A 52 1.92 13.71 15.28
CA LYS A 52 3.27 14.00 14.80
C LYS A 52 3.72 12.96 13.78
N LEU A 53 4.32 13.41 12.67
CA LEU A 53 4.84 12.54 11.62
C LEU A 53 5.84 11.50 12.16
N SER A 54 6.71 11.90 13.09
CA SER A 54 7.64 11.01 13.80
C SER A 54 6.96 9.85 14.56
N ARG A 55 5.71 10.00 14.99
CA ARG A 55 4.91 8.91 15.60
C ARG A 55 4.27 8.02 14.54
N ARG A 56 3.93 8.58 13.38
CA ARG A 56 3.31 7.86 12.26
C ARG A 56 4.30 7.00 11.47
N LEU A 57 5.53 7.46 11.26
CA LEU A 57 6.53 6.74 10.46
C LEU A 57 6.81 5.31 10.97
N PRO A 58 7.00 5.06 12.28
CA PRO A 58 7.22 3.70 12.79
C PRO A 58 6.11 2.71 12.44
N CYS A 59 4.87 3.15 12.23
CA CYS A 59 3.76 2.27 11.83
C CYS A 59 4.07 1.56 10.51
N HIS A 60 4.73 2.25 9.58
CA HIS A 60 5.14 1.68 8.29
C HIS A 60 6.24 0.62 8.43
N LEU A 61 6.96 0.56 9.55
CA LEU A 61 7.95 -0.51 9.83
C LEU A 61 7.27 -1.82 10.23
N THR A 62 6.15 -1.72 10.96
CA THR A 62 5.39 -2.90 11.39
C THR A 62 4.54 -3.44 10.24
N SER A 63 3.82 -2.55 9.56
CA SER A 63 2.91 -2.90 8.47
C SER A 63 2.64 -1.68 7.60
N GLY A 64 2.58 -1.85 6.28
CA GLY A 64 2.22 -0.76 5.38
C GLY A 64 2.71 -1.01 3.97
N ALA A 65 2.16 -0.26 3.02
CA ALA A 65 2.55 -0.36 1.63
C ALA A 65 4.06 -0.12 1.38
N PRO A 66 4.73 0.86 2.03
CA PRO A 66 6.17 1.05 1.86
C PRO A 66 6.99 -0.18 2.25
N LYS A 67 6.63 -0.86 3.35
CA LYS A 67 7.29 -2.08 3.80
C LYS A 67 7.11 -3.22 2.80
N SER A 68 5.85 -3.50 2.43
CA SER A 68 5.54 -4.58 1.50
C SER A 68 6.25 -4.35 0.16
N HIS A 69 6.20 -3.12 -0.36
CA HIS A 69 6.87 -2.75 -1.60
C HIS A 69 8.38 -2.99 -1.54
N LEU A 70 9.07 -2.47 -0.51
CA LEU A 70 10.51 -2.62 -0.37
C LEU A 70 10.94 -4.09 -0.21
N LEU A 71 10.16 -4.88 0.53
CA LEU A 71 10.43 -6.29 0.71
C LEU A 71 10.22 -7.08 -0.58
N GLU A 72 9.10 -6.88 -1.27
CA GLU A 72 8.72 -7.65 -2.46
C GLU A 72 9.51 -7.25 -3.71
N LYS A 73 9.75 -5.95 -3.91
CA LYS A 73 10.41 -5.44 -5.13
C LYS A 73 11.92 -5.34 -4.99
N HIS A 74 12.42 -5.16 -3.77
CA HIS A 74 13.86 -4.95 -3.55
C HIS A 74 14.49 -5.95 -2.57
N GLY A 75 13.71 -6.79 -1.88
CA GLY A 75 14.25 -7.71 -0.87
C GLY A 75 14.81 -7.01 0.36
N ILE A 76 14.46 -5.74 0.60
CA ILE A 76 15.05 -4.91 1.65
C ILE A 76 14.11 -4.83 2.84
N ILE A 77 14.67 -5.00 4.04
CA ILE A 77 13.97 -4.71 5.29
C ILE A 77 13.99 -3.20 5.51
N ILE A 78 12.81 -2.59 5.55
CA ILE A 78 12.65 -1.15 5.79
C ILE A 78 13.18 -0.76 7.18
N THR A 79 13.94 0.33 7.25
CA THR A 79 14.46 0.89 8.51
C THR A 79 13.84 2.25 8.81
N ARG A 80 13.88 2.68 10.07
CA ARG A 80 13.37 4.01 10.46
C ARG A 80 14.11 5.14 9.76
N LYS A 81 15.44 5.03 9.66
CA LYS A 81 16.29 6.01 8.98
C LYS A 81 15.92 6.15 7.51
N PHE A 82 15.66 5.02 6.83
CA PHE A 82 15.18 5.03 5.45
C PHE A 82 13.88 5.84 5.32
N LEU A 83 12.91 5.62 6.21
CA LEU A 83 11.66 6.38 6.19
C LEU A 83 11.91 7.88 6.39
N GLU A 84 12.72 8.27 7.37
CA GLU A 84 13.02 9.68 7.65
C GLU A 84 13.72 10.38 6.48
N GLU A 85 14.61 9.69 5.76
CA GLU A 85 15.32 10.23 4.59
C GLU A 85 14.47 10.31 3.31
N ASN A 86 13.47 9.44 3.18
CA ASN A 86 12.63 9.34 2.00
C ASN A 86 11.22 9.92 2.20
N THR A 87 10.97 10.57 3.35
CA THR A 87 9.71 11.23 3.64
C THR A 87 9.81 12.72 3.40
N GLU A 88 8.87 13.27 2.63
CA GLU A 88 8.74 14.69 2.37
C GLU A 88 7.34 15.17 2.80
N LEU A 89 7.25 16.40 3.31
CA LEU A 89 5.97 17.04 3.59
C LEU A 89 5.41 17.61 2.29
N VAL A 90 4.15 17.26 2.00
CA VAL A 90 3.44 17.72 0.81
C VAL A 90 2.59 18.94 1.14
N ASP A 91 1.82 18.85 2.22
CA ASP A 91 0.93 19.93 2.66
C ASP A 91 0.70 19.88 4.18
N ILE A 92 0.30 21.01 4.75
CA ILE A 92 -0.01 21.19 6.16
C ILE A 92 -1.40 21.82 6.27
N CYS A 93 -2.33 21.15 6.94
CA CYS A 93 -3.70 21.65 7.06
C CYS A 93 -4.21 21.53 8.49
N ALA A 94 -4.53 22.66 9.13
CA ALA A 94 -5.05 22.68 10.50
C ALA A 94 -6.45 22.04 10.63
N ASP A 95 -7.29 22.07 9.59
CA ASP A 95 -8.60 21.43 9.62
C ASP A 95 -8.47 19.93 9.37
N VAL A 96 -8.64 19.14 10.43
CA VAL A 96 -8.58 17.67 10.41
C VAL A 96 -9.52 17.06 9.37
N ARG A 97 -10.67 17.69 9.10
CA ARG A 97 -11.65 17.18 8.13
C ARG A 97 -11.17 17.31 6.69
N ARG A 98 -10.28 18.28 6.42
CA ARG A 98 -9.71 18.51 5.10
C ARG A 98 -8.52 17.60 4.78
N LEU A 99 -7.82 17.09 5.80
CA LEU A 99 -6.64 16.25 5.58
C LEU A 99 -6.91 14.98 4.74
N PRO A 100 -7.97 14.17 4.99
CA PRO A 100 -8.27 13.02 4.14
C PRO A 100 -8.65 13.42 2.72
N ILE A 101 -9.28 14.60 2.56
CA ILE A 101 -9.66 15.13 1.25
C ILE A 101 -8.41 15.50 0.46
N LEU A 102 -7.47 16.21 1.08
CA LEU A 102 -6.18 16.56 0.47
C LEU A 102 -5.39 15.31 0.09
N GLU A 103 -5.29 14.33 0.98
CA GLU A 103 -4.66 13.03 0.69
C GLU A 103 -5.29 12.36 -0.54
N ALA A 104 -6.63 12.30 -0.59
CA ALA A 104 -7.34 11.71 -1.71
C ALA A 104 -7.12 12.47 -3.03
N LEU A 105 -7.03 13.80 -3.01
CA LEU A 105 -6.71 14.61 -4.18
C LEU A 105 -5.30 14.31 -4.69
N TYR A 106 -4.29 14.28 -3.82
CA TYR A 106 -2.93 13.92 -4.23
C TYR A 106 -2.84 12.51 -4.79
N ILE A 107 -3.52 11.54 -4.19
CA ILE A 107 -3.57 10.17 -4.71
C ILE A 107 -4.25 10.13 -6.08
N LYS A 108 -5.36 10.86 -6.26
CA LYS A 108 -6.09 10.90 -7.53
C LYS A 108 -5.25 11.53 -8.65
N ASP A 109 -4.58 12.64 -8.35
CA ASP A 109 -3.86 13.43 -9.35
C ASP A 109 -2.55 12.77 -9.77
N ILE A 110 -1.83 12.15 -8.83
CA ILE A 110 -0.50 11.54 -9.08
C ILE A 110 -0.62 10.04 -9.41
N ASN A 111 -1.73 9.40 -9.01
CA ASN A 111 -1.98 7.96 -9.14
C ASN A 111 -0.79 7.06 -8.68
N PRO A 112 -0.31 7.23 -7.44
CA PRO A 112 0.84 6.51 -6.91
C PRO A 112 0.57 5.00 -6.79
N LYS A 113 1.50 4.17 -7.30
CA LYS A 113 1.35 2.71 -7.31
C LYS A 113 1.30 2.10 -5.90
N LEU A 114 1.92 2.73 -4.90
CA LEU A 114 1.98 2.19 -3.54
C LEU A 114 0.67 2.44 -2.76
N ASN A 115 -0.20 3.35 -3.20
CA ASN A 115 -1.48 3.61 -2.52
C ASN A 115 -2.59 2.65 -2.96
N VAL A 116 -2.34 1.80 -3.95
CA VAL A 116 -3.32 0.83 -4.43
C VAL A 116 -3.56 -0.22 -3.34
N GLN A 117 -4.76 -0.20 -2.75
CA GLN A 117 -5.19 -1.23 -1.82
C GLN A 117 -5.65 -2.44 -2.62
N ALA A 118 -4.99 -3.59 -2.44
CA ALA A 118 -5.34 -4.83 -3.14
C ALA A 118 -6.53 -5.59 -2.52
N TYR A 119 -7.38 -4.93 -1.70
CA TYR A 119 -8.49 -5.62 -1.05
C TYR A 119 -9.59 -5.98 -2.05
N ASP A 120 -9.86 -7.28 -2.09
CA ASP A 120 -10.87 -7.95 -2.89
C ASP A 120 -12.27 -7.36 -2.60
N LEU A 121 -12.95 -6.88 -3.64
CA LEU A 121 -14.30 -6.30 -3.61
C LEU A 121 -15.38 -7.28 -3.11
N GLN A 122 -15.00 -8.54 -2.84
CA GLN A 122 -15.84 -9.51 -2.13
C GLN A 122 -16.19 -9.12 -0.69
N ALA A 123 -15.53 -8.10 -0.11
CA ALA A 123 -15.81 -7.61 1.23
C ALA A 123 -17.15 -6.87 1.37
N LEU A 124 -17.78 -6.42 0.27
CA LEU A 124 -19.11 -5.81 0.31
C LEU A 124 -20.19 -6.90 0.08
N PRO A 125 -21.00 -7.26 1.10
CA PRO A 125 -22.06 -8.25 0.93
C PRO A 125 -23.06 -7.87 -0.17
N SER A 126 -23.25 -6.56 -0.40
CA SER A 126 -24.12 -5.99 -1.43
C SER A 126 -23.62 -6.20 -2.87
N MET A 127 -22.33 -6.49 -3.05
CA MET A 127 -21.73 -6.75 -4.37
C MET A 127 -21.62 -8.24 -4.70
N LYS A 128 -22.13 -9.13 -3.84
CA LYS A 128 -22.36 -10.54 -4.19
C LYS A 128 -23.43 -10.60 -5.27
N ARG A 129 -23.02 -10.45 -6.54
CA ARG A 129 -23.87 -10.75 -7.68
C ARG A 129 -24.44 -12.15 -7.47
N THR A 130 -25.73 -12.22 -7.19
CA THR A 130 -26.50 -13.46 -7.21
C THR A 130 -26.47 -13.97 -8.64
N ALA A 131 -25.46 -14.75 -8.99
CA ALA A 131 -25.45 -15.62 -10.16
C ALA A 131 -26.49 -16.73 -9.94
N LYS A 132 -27.76 -16.37 -9.91
CA LYS A 132 -28.90 -17.29 -9.93
C LYS A 132 -29.98 -16.69 -10.83
N ARG A 133 -29.76 -16.80 -12.13
CA ARG A 133 -30.82 -17.19 -13.06
C ARG A 133 -30.22 -18.25 -13.97
N GLY A 134 -30.37 -19.50 -13.53
CA GLY A 134 -30.08 -20.65 -14.37
C GLY A 134 -30.97 -20.65 -15.62
N PRO A 135 -30.61 -21.42 -16.65
CA PRO A 135 -31.43 -21.57 -17.83
C PRO A 135 -32.77 -22.21 -17.43
N THR A 136 -33.87 -21.53 -17.76
CA THR A 136 -35.21 -22.13 -17.75
C THR A 136 -35.22 -23.29 -18.73
N ARG A 137 -35.15 -24.50 -18.17
CA ARG A 137 -35.45 -25.77 -18.83
C ARG A 137 -36.97 -25.86 -19.08
N ARG A 138 -37.35 -25.91 -20.35
CA ARG A 138 -38.53 -26.56 -20.95
C ARG A 138 -38.00 -27.16 -22.26
N ASP A 139 -38.25 -28.38 -22.70
CA ASP A 139 -39.12 -29.45 -22.27
C ASP A 139 -38.47 -30.79 -22.68
N THR A 140 -38.87 -31.83 -21.97
CA THR A 140 -38.50 -33.23 -22.12
C THR A 140 -38.96 -33.82 -23.45
N LYS A 141 -38.08 -34.45 -24.23
CA LYS A 141 -38.40 -35.68 -24.99
C LYS A 141 -37.20 -36.64 -25.07
N GLN A 142 -37.36 -37.75 -24.37
CA GLN A 142 -36.94 -39.14 -24.64
C GLN A 142 -35.58 -39.46 -25.31
N GLY A 143 -34.77 -40.29 -24.64
CA GLY A 143 -33.64 -40.99 -25.24
C GLY A 143 -32.72 -41.75 -24.27
N ARG A 144 -33.22 -42.90 -23.79
CA ARG A 144 -32.57 -44.17 -23.36
C ARG A 144 -31.02 -44.33 -23.27
N ALA A 145 -30.64 -45.19 -22.30
CA ALA A 145 -29.40 -45.98 -22.04
C ALA A 145 -28.32 -45.28 -21.18
N GLU A 146 -28.01 -45.65 -19.91
CA GLU A 146 -27.61 -46.91 -19.21
C GLU A 146 -26.07 -46.99 -18.99
N VAL A 147 -25.68 -47.45 -17.79
CA VAL A 147 -24.42 -48.12 -17.38
C VAL A 147 -23.34 -47.32 -16.57
N ILE A 148 -23.41 -47.52 -15.24
CA ILE A 148 -22.37 -47.99 -14.27
C ILE A 148 -20.95 -47.36 -14.33
N ASN A 149 -20.45 -46.76 -13.23
CA ASN A 149 -19.60 -47.45 -12.23
C ASN A 149 -19.12 -46.56 -11.05
N GLN A 150 -18.77 -47.27 -9.99
CA GLN A 150 -18.49 -46.89 -8.61
C GLN A 150 -17.10 -46.25 -8.39
N SER A 151 -16.94 -45.46 -7.33
CA SER A 151 -16.06 -45.77 -6.17
C SER A 151 -15.35 -44.58 -5.50
N ALA A 152 -15.40 -44.63 -4.16
CA ALA A 152 -14.38 -44.25 -3.17
C ALA A 152 -13.98 -42.78 -2.90
N SER A 153 -14.35 -42.36 -1.68
CA SER A 153 -13.80 -41.34 -0.77
C SER A 153 -12.33 -41.60 -0.33
N PRO A 154 -11.75 -40.93 0.70
CA PRO A 154 -11.71 -39.51 1.12
C PRO A 154 -10.25 -39.03 1.35
N THR A 155 -9.98 -37.70 1.39
CA THR A 155 -8.74 -37.20 2.00
C THR A 155 -8.93 -35.95 2.85
N HIS A 156 -8.77 -36.20 4.14
CA HIS A 156 -8.43 -35.34 5.26
C HIS A 156 -7.29 -34.36 4.95
N MET A 157 -7.37 -33.08 5.37
CA MET A 157 -6.26 -32.32 5.97
C MET A 157 -6.70 -30.93 6.51
N ARG A 158 -6.57 -30.79 7.84
CA ARG A 158 -6.05 -29.65 8.63
C ARG A 158 -6.69 -28.27 8.48
N GLY A 159 -7.46 -27.91 9.51
CA GLY A 159 -7.76 -26.53 9.87
C GLY A 159 -6.50 -25.75 10.25
N ARG A 160 -6.30 -24.61 9.57
CA ARG A 160 -5.40 -23.55 10.03
C ARG A 160 -6.22 -22.57 10.84
N LYS A 161 -5.94 -22.50 12.14
CA LYS A 161 -6.34 -21.38 13.00
C LYS A 161 -5.58 -20.14 12.54
N PHE A 162 -6.25 -19.19 11.91
CA PHE A 162 -5.72 -17.85 11.74
C PHE A 162 -5.83 -17.12 13.08
N ALA A 163 -4.68 -16.82 13.68
CA ALA A 163 -4.60 -15.86 14.76
C ALA A 163 -4.98 -14.48 14.21
N LEU A 164 -6.07 -13.91 14.73
CA LEU A 164 -6.41 -12.51 14.55
C LEU A 164 -5.32 -11.68 15.23
N SER A 165 -4.38 -11.17 14.44
CA SER A 165 -3.45 -10.14 14.89
C SER A 165 -4.24 -8.86 15.09
N SER A 166 -4.34 -8.45 16.35
CA SER A 166 -4.89 -7.18 16.79
C SER A 166 -4.16 -6.03 16.10
N ALA A 167 -4.81 -5.41 15.11
CA ALA A 167 -4.37 -4.16 14.52
C ALA A 167 -4.41 -3.07 15.59
N SER A 168 -3.23 -2.78 16.16
CA SER A 168 -3.03 -1.60 16.98
C SER A 168 -3.32 -0.38 16.11
N ARG A 169 -4.43 0.31 16.39
CA ARG A 169 -4.80 1.53 15.67
C ARG A 169 -3.87 2.63 16.11
N CYS A 170 -2.81 2.86 15.34
CA CYS A 170 -2.02 4.08 15.43
C CYS A 170 -2.76 5.18 14.66
N THR A 171 -3.74 5.79 15.30
CA THR A 171 -4.33 7.08 14.90
C THR A 171 -3.53 8.21 15.55
#